data_AF-A0A9R1NPZ0-F1
#
_entry.id   AF-A0A9R1NPZ0-F1
#
_cell.length_a   1.000
_cell.length_b   1.000
_cell.length_c   1.000
_cell.angle_alpha   90.00
_cell.angle_beta   90.00
_cell.angle_gamma   90.00
#
_symmetry.space_group_name_H-M   'P 1'
#
loop_
_entity.id
_entity.type
_entity.pdbx_description
1 polymer ?
#
loop_
_entity_poly.entity_id
_entity_poly.type
_entity_poly.pdbx_seq_one_letter_code
_entity_poly.pdbx_strand_id
1 'polypeptide(L)'
;MKRFVYINDESYQNDYCDNQISNTKYTLWNFLPKNLWEQFRRFMNQYFLLIACLQLWSLITPVNPASTWGPLIVIFAVSATKEAWDDYNRYISDKQANEKKVWIVKNGARKHIQAQDIRVGNIVWIRENEEVPCDLVLTGTSEPQGVCHVELPLTGKLT
;
A
#
# COMPACT_ATOMS: atom_id res chain seq x y z
N MET A 1 -5.86 14.02 22.47
CA MET A 1 -6.62 14.82 21.49
C MET A 1 -8.00 14.19 21.36
N LYS A 2 -9.10 14.94 21.45
CA LYS A 2 -10.48 14.38 21.37
C LYS A 2 -10.99 14.52 19.93
N ARG A 3 -11.68 13.51 19.40
CA ARG A 3 -12.29 13.51 18.06
C ARG A 3 -13.81 13.47 18.20
N PHE A 4 -14.53 14.35 17.49
CA PHE A 4 -15.99 14.37 17.48
C PHE A 4 -16.49 13.96 16.09
N VAL A 5 -17.36 12.96 16.03
CA VAL A 5 -17.90 12.43 14.78
C VAL A 5 -19.40 12.68 14.74
N TYR A 6 -19.84 13.41 13.72
CA TYR A 6 -21.25 13.70 13.48
C TYR A 6 -21.77 12.74 12.39
N ILE A 7 -22.86 12.04 12.71
CA ILE A 7 -23.40 10.99 11.83
C ILE A 7 -24.20 11.64 10.70
N ASN A 8 -23.93 11.24 9.45
CA ASN A 8 -24.58 11.74 8.23
C ASN A 8 -24.51 13.27 8.03
N ASP A 9 -23.56 13.96 8.66
CA ASP A 9 -23.27 15.37 8.40
C ASP A 9 -22.11 15.48 7.40
N GLU A 10 -22.38 16.06 6.23
CA GLU A 10 -21.38 16.24 5.17
C GLU A 10 -20.41 17.38 5.48
N SER A 11 -20.80 18.32 6.34
CA SER A 11 -20.03 19.54 6.64
C SER A 11 -18.66 19.22 7.26
N TYR A 12 -18.55 18.08 7.96
CA TYR A 12 -17.36 17.66 8.70
C TYR A 12 -16.61 16.47 8.06
N GLN A 13 -17.02 16.01 6.88
CA GLN A 13 -16.40 14.83 6.25
C GLN A 13 -14.97 15.09 5.75
N ASN A 14 -14.65 16.34 5.40
CA ASN A 14 -13.33 16.74 4.89
C ASN A 14 -12.32 17.07 6.00
N ASP A 15 -12.75 17.08 7.27
CA ASP A 15 -11.87 17.33 8.42
C ASP A 15 -10.96 16.12 8.74
N TYR A 16 -11.19 15.00 8.06
CA TYR A 16 -10.51 13.74 8.29
C TYR A 16 -9.91 13.18 7.00
N CYS A 17 -8.89 12.32 7.15
CA CYS A 17 -8.32 11.58 6.02
C CYS A 17 -9.37 10.69 5.34
N ASP A 18 -9.13 10.40 4.07
CA ASP A 18 -9.92 9.42 3.32
C ASP A 18 -9.62 7.98 3.78
N ASN A 19 -10.36 7.04 3.20
CA ASN A 19 -10.19 5.61 3.43
C ASN A 19 -9.37 4.95 2.31
N GLN A 20 -8.57 5.72 1.56
CA GLN A 20 -7.76 5.17 0.47
C GLN A 20 -6.52 4.46 1.03
N ILE A 21 -6.27 3.25 0.56
CA ILE A 21 -5.08 2.46 0.92
C ILE A 21 -4.06 2.55 -0.22
N SER A 22 -2.79 2.76 0.12
CA SER A 22 -1.68 2.76 -0.83
C SER A 22 -0.43 2.18 -0.16
N ASN A 23 -0.06 0.96 -0.57
CA ASN A 23 1.14 0.24 -0.17
C ASN A 23 2.26 0.33 -1.22
N THR A 24 2.02 0.96 -2.37
CA THR A 24 3.04 1.26 -3.38
C THR A 24 4.10 2.20 -2.83
N LYS A 25 5.37 1.87 -3.02
CA LYS A 25 6.50 2.70 -2.58
C LYS A 25 6.86 3.77 -3.61
N TYR A 26 6.62 3.46 -4.88
CA TYR A 26 7.10 4.26 -5.99
C TYR A 26 5.94 4.88 -6.76
N THR A 27 6.21 6.06 -7.30
CA THR A 27 5.47 6.62 -8.43
C THR A 27 6.31 6.39 -9.67
N LEU A 28 5.68 6.44 -10.86
CA LEU A 28 6.39 6.28 -12.14
C LEU A 28 7.63 7.19 -12.24
N TRP A 29 7.55 8.41 -11.72
CA TRP A 29 8.64 9.39 -11.76
C TRP A 29 9.73 9.17 -10.71
N ASN A 30 9.35 8.76 -9.49
CA ASN A 30 10.31 8.62 -8.40
C ASN A 30 10.92 7.20 -8.31
N PHE A 31 10.42 6.25 -9.11
CA PHE A 31 10.88 4.87 -9.11
C PHE A 31 12.39 4.79 -9.28
N LEU A 32 12.93 5.32 -10.38
CA LEU A 32 14.35 5.21 -10.68
C LEU A 32 15.25 5.87 -9.61
N PRO A 33 15.06 7.16 -9.23
CA PRO A 33 15.93 7.78 -8.24
C PRO A 33 15.82 7.14 -6.85
N LYS A 34 14.62 6.78 -6.39
CA LYS A 34 14.46 6.13 -5.07
C LYS A 34 14.98 4.70 -5.07
N ASN A 35 14.69 3.92 -6.10
CA ASN A 35 15.15 2.54 -6.21
C ASN A 35 16.69 2.47 -6.23
N LEU A 36 17.34 3.32 -7.03
CA LEU A 36 18.80 3.41 -7.04
C LEU A 36 19.36 3.83 -5.68
N TRP A 37 18.73 4.80 -5.01
CA TRP A 37 19.13 5.20 -3.66
C TRP A 37 19.05 4.02 -2.67
N GLU A 38 17.98 3.22 -2.70
CA GLU A 38 17.84 2.02 -1.88
C GLU A 38 18.90 0.96 -2.21
N GLN A 39 19.22 0.77 -3.50
CA GLN A 39 20.29 -0.13 -3.90
C GLN A 39 21.65 0.35 -3.36
N PHE A 40 21.97 1.64 -3.44
CA PHE A 40 23.24 2.19 -2.94
C PHE A 40 23.32 2.37 -1.42
N ARG A 41 22.23 2.19 -0.68
CA ARG A 41 22.29 2.12 0.78
C ARG A 41 22.84 0.78 1.29
N ARG A 42 22.93 -0.24 0.43
CA ARG A 42 23.51 -1.55 0.80
C ARG A 42 25.03 -1.49 0.70
N PHE A 43 25.71 -1.87 1.79
CA PHE A 43 27.17 -1.82 1.89
C PHE A 43 27.89 -2.51 0.71
N MET A 44 27.43 -3.70 0.31
CA MET A 44 28.02 -4.43 -0.82
C MET A 44 27.92 -3.67 -2.14
N ASN A 45 26.80 -2.98 -2.37
CA ASN A 45 26.61 -2.21 -3.60
C ASN A 45 27.50 -0.97 -3.63
N GLN A 46 27.75 -0.34 -2.47
CA GLN A 46 28.70 0.76 -2.34
C GLN A 46 30.14 0.29 -2.63
N TYR A 47 30.51 -0.88 -2.09
CA TYR A 47 31.82 -1.48 -2.34
C TYR A 47 32.04 -1.75 -3.84
N PHE A 48 31.11 -2.44 -4.50
CA PHE A 48 31.22 -2.71 -5.94
C PHE A 48 31.25 -1.44 -6.79
N LEU A 49 30.47 -0.41 -6.42
CA LEU A 49 30.49 0.88 -7.11
C LEU A 49 31.85 1.59 -6.95
N LEU A 50 32.44 1.57 -5.75
CA LEU A 50 33.76 2.16 -5.52
C LEU A 50 34.83 1.47 -6.36
N ILE A 51 34.83 0.14 -6.39
CA ILE A 51 35.76 -0.63 -7.24
C ILE A 51 35.54 -0.30 -8.73
N ALA A 52 34.28 -0.26 -9.19
CA ALA A 52 33.94 0.08 -10.57
C ALA A 52 34.38 1.50 -10.95
N CYS A 53 34.31 2.46 -10.02
CA CYS A 53 34.81 3.83 -10.22
C CYS A 53 36.34 3.90 -10.29
N LEU A 54 37.05 3.19 -9.40
CA LEU A 54 38.52 3.14 -9.42
C LEU A 54 39.06 2.55 -10.74
N GLN A 55 38.34 1.57 -11.29
CA GLN A 55 38.70 0.91 -12.55
C GLN A 55 38.48 1.77 -13.80
N LEU A 56 37.77 2.90 -13.72
CA LEU A 56 37.67 3.84 -14.84
C LEU A 56 39.03 4.47 -15.18
N TRP A 57 39.95 4.50 -14.22
CA TRP A 57 41.28 5.04 -14.41
C TRP A 57 42.27 3.93 -14.80
N SER A 58 42.58 3.84 -16.10
CA SER A 58 43.50 2.83 -16.65
C SER A 58 44.93 2.88 -16.09
N LEU A 59 45.32 4.00 -15.46
CA LEU A 59 46.61 4.13 -14.76
C LEU A 59 46.66 3.37 -13.43
N ILE A 60 45.50 3.14 -12.80
CA ILE A 60 45.39 2.49 -11.48
C ILE A 60 45.18 0.98 -11.65
N THR A 61 44.54 0.56 -12.75
CA THR A 61 44.18 -0.84 -12.96
C THR A 61 44.24 -1.23 -14.44
N PRO A 62 44.84 -2.40 -14.78
CA PRO A 62 44.91 -2.89 -16.16
C PRO A 62 43.61 -3.57 -16.66
N VAL A 63 42.59 -3.70 -15.80
CA VAL A 63 41.31 -4.35 -16.11
C VAL A 63 40.44 -3.44 -16.97
N ASN A 64 39.79 -4.00 -17.99
CA ASN A 64 38.86 -3.25 -18.84
C ASN A 64 37.61 -2.85 -18.02
N PRO A 65 37.25 -1.55 -17.92
CA PRO A 65 36.08 -1.09 -17.15
C PRO A 65 34.77 -1.78 -17.55
N ALA A 66 34.61 -2.14 -18.82
CA ALA A 66 33.41 -2.81 -19.33
C ALA A 66 33.18 -4.17 -18.65
N SER A 67 34.25 -4.87 -18.28
CA SER A 67 34.17 -6.18 -17.63
C SER A 67 33.63 -6.12 -16.20
N THR A 68 33.64 -4.94 -15.55
CA THR A 68 33.06 -4.74 -14.21
C THR A 68 31.75 -3.97 -14.25
N TRP A 69 31.66 -2.90 -15.07
CA TRP A 69 30.42 -2.15 -15.23
C TRP A 69 29.31 -2.96 -15.88
N GLY A 70 29.63 -3.82 -16.86
CA GLY A 70 28.65 -4.66 -17.56
C GLY A 70 27.85 -5.54 -16.59
N PRO A 71 28.51 -6.45 -15.83
CA PRO A 71 27.82 -7.29 -14.85
C PRO A 71 27.07 -6.50 -13.77
N LEU A 72 27.66 -5.39 -13.29
CA LEU A 72 27.06 -4.55 -12.26
C LEU A 72 25.75 -3.89 -12.72
N ILE A 73 25.72 -3.37 -13.95
CA ILE A 73 24.51 -2.81 -14.56
C ILE A 73 23.44 -3.90 -14.71
N VAL A 74 23.81 -5.11 -15.16
CA VAL A 74 22.87 -6.22 -15.29
C VAL A 74 22.25 -6.59 -13.95
N ILE A 75 23.05 -6.72 -12.89
CA ILE A 75 22.57 -7.05 -11.54
C ILE A 75 21.59 -5.98 -11.03
N PHE A 76 21.93 -4.70 -11.19
CA PHE A 76 21.06 -3.60 -10.77
C PHE A 76 19.77 -3.52 -11.61
N ALA A 77 19.85 -3.79 -12.92
CA ALA A 77 18.69 -3.82 -13.80
C ALA A 77 17.72 -4.96 -13.43
N VAL A 78 18.23 -6.17 -13.16
CA VAL A 78 17.41 -7.31 -12.71
C VAL A 78 16.76 -6.99 -11.36
N SER A 79 17.52 -6.42 -10.43
CA SER A 79 17.01 -6.04 -9.10
C SER A 79 15.92 -4.97 -9.17
N ALA A 80 16.14 -3.93 -9.99
CA ALA A 80 15.14 -2.89 -10.23
C ALA A 80 13.88 -3.46 -10.90
N THR A 81 14.03 -4.32 -11.89
CA THR A 81 12.90 -4.96 -12.59
C THR A 81 12.04 -5.77 -11.62
N LYS A 82 12.68 -6.55 -10.73
CA LYS A 82 11.97 -7.30 -9.70
C LYS A 82 11.20 -6.37 -8.76
N GLU A 83 11.84 -5.31 -8.26
CA GLU A 83 11.18 -4.35 -7.38
C GLU A 83 10.00 -3.65 -8.08
N ALA A 84 10.14 -3.29 -9.36
CA ALA A 84 9.05 -2.71 -10.14
C ALA A 84 7.86 -3.68 -10.29
N TRP A 85 8.15 -4.96 -10.53
CA TRP A 85 7.12 -6.01 -10.60
C TRP A 85 6.39 -6.17 -9.26
N ASP A 86 7.13 -6.22 -8.16
CA ASP A 86 6.57 -6.34 -6.83
C ASP A 86 5.71 -5.11 -6.47
N ASP A 87 6.15 -3.90 -6.80
CA ASP A 87 5.38 -2.67 -6.57
C ASP A 87 4.12 -2.58 -7.45
N TYR A 88 4.19 -3.08 -8.69
CA TYR A 88 3.02 -3.18 -9.56
C TYR A 88 1.96 -4.14 -9.02
N ASN A 89 2.38 -5.29 -8.47
CA ASN A 89 1.44 -6.21 -7.83
C ASN A 89 0.78 -5.57 -6.60
N ARG A 90 1.53 -4.78 -5.81
CA ARG A 90 0.95 -3.99 -4.70
C ARG A 90 -0.10 -3.01 -5.21
N TYR A 91 0.18 -2.29 -6.29
CA TYR A 91 -0.78 -1.39 -6.92
C TYR A 91 -2.09 -2.11 -7.30
N ILE A 92 -2.01 -3.30 -7.89
CA ILE A 92 -3.19 -4.09 -8.23
C ILE A 92 -3.98 -4.47 -6.97
N SER A 93 -3.31 -4.96 -5.92
CA SER A 93 -3.95 -5.31 -4.66
C SER A 93 -4.63 -4.10 -4.00
N ASP A 94 -3.94 -2.96 -3.95
CA ASP A 94 -4.49 -1.72 -3.40
C ASP A 94 -5.72 -1.26 -4.20
N LYS A 95 -5.65 -1.33 -5.53
CA LYS A 95 -6.79 -1.00 -6.41
C LYS A 95 -7.99 -1.89 -6.13
N GLN A 96 -7.79 -3.20 -5.99
CA GLN A 96 -8.86 -4.14 -5.66
C GLN A 96 -9.52 -3.83 -4.31
N ALA A 97 -8.71 -3.51 -3.29
CA ALA A 97 -9.22 -3.14 -1.97
C ALA A 97 -10.02 -1.81 -2.01
N ASN A 98 -9.46 -0.79 -2.67
CA ASN A 98 -10.06 0.54 -2.76
C ASN A 98 -11.37 0.55 -3.55
N GLU A 99 -11.45 -0.20 -4.66
CA GLU A 99 -12.63 -0.27 -5.54
C GLU A 99 -13.71 -1.24 -5.04
N LYS A 100 -13.48 -1.94 -3.92
CA LYS A 100 -14.44 -2.88 -3.35
C LYS A 100 -15.75 -2.17 -3.02
N LYS A 101 -16.88 -2.76 -3.44
CA LYS A 101 -18.21 -2.17 -3.22
C LYS A 101 -18.66 -2.40 -1.78
N VAL A 102 -19.08 -1.32 -1.13
CA VAL A 102 -19.59 -1.31 0.24
C VAL A 102 -20.97 -0.66 0.26
N TRP A 103 -21.86 -1.09 1.16
CA TRP A 103 -23.15 -0.46 1.38
C TRP A 103 -23.05 0.65 2.42
N ILE A 104 -23.58 1.83 2.10
CA ILE A 104 -23.83 2.90 3.06
C ILE A 104 -25.32 3.20 3.17
N VAL A 105 -25.74 3.70 4.33
CA VAL A 105 -27.10 4.18 4.58
C VAL A 105 -27.07 5.71 4.64
N LYS A 106 -27.77 6.36 3.72
CA LYS A 106 -27.88 7.81 3.64
C LYS A 106 -29.33 8.21 3.37
N ASN A 107 -29.87 9.13 4.17
CA ASN A 107 -31.26 9.60 4.06
C ASN A 107 -32.29 8.45 4.03
N GLY A 108 -32.07 7.40 4.83
CA GLY A 108 -32.93 6.22 4.90
C GLY A 108 -32.81 5.25 3.71
N ALA A 109 -32.00 5.56 2.70
CA ALA A 109 -31.77 4.70 1.54
C ALA A 109 -30.38 4.04 1.59
N ARG A 110 -30.30 2.81 1.08
CA ARG A 110 -29.02 2.10 0.90
C ARG A 110 -28.42 2.45 -0.45
N LYS A 111 -27.13 2.79 -0.46
CA LYS A 111 -26.38 3.09 -1.68
C LYS A 111 -25.04 2.35 -1.67
N HIS A 112 -24.59 1.93 -2.85
CA HIS A 112 -23.24 1.42 -3.02
C HIS A 112 -22.24 2.55 -3.28
N ILE A 113 -21.12 2.48 -2.59
CA ILE A 113 -19.92 3.28 -2.85
C ILE A 113 -18.69 2.37 -2.89
N GLN A 114 -17.55 2.90 -3.33
CA GLN A 114 -16.28 2.18 -3.22
C GLN A 114 -15.72 2.33 -1.80
N ALA A 115 -14.91 1.37 -1.35
CA ALA A 115 -14.32 1.36 -0.02
C ALA A 115 -13.48 2.61 0.24
N GLN A 116 -12.73 3.09 -0.76
CA GLN A 116 -11.94 4.31 -0.65
C GLN A 116 -12.77 5.59 -0.46
N ASP A 117 -14.04 5.57 -0.88
CA ASP A 117 -14.94 6.72 -0.80
C ASP A 117 -15.66 6.82 0.55
N ILE A 118 -15.44 5.86 1.47
CA ILE A 118 -16.02 5.90 2.81
C ILE A 118 -15.47 7.11 3.56
N ARG A 119 -16.39 7.93 4.10
CA ARG A 119 -16.04 9.09 4.93
C ARG A 119 -16.53 8.90 6.36
N VAL A 120 -15.84 9.58 7.27
CA VAL A 120 -16.14 9.55 8.71
C VAL A 120 -17.54 10.13 8.94
N GLY A 121 -18.36 9.41 9.71
CA GLY A 121 -19.77 9.74 9.92
C GLY A 121 -20.73 9.05 8.95
N ASN A 122 -20.23 8.32 7.94
CA ASN A 122 -21.08 7.43 7.14
C ASN A 122 -21.54 6.24 7.96
N ILE A 123 -22.80 5.85 7.78
CA ILE A 123 -23.34 4.61 8.32
C ILE A 123 -23.08 3.51 7.30
N VAL A 124 -22.23 2.55 7.66
CA VAL A 124 -21.91 1.40 6.82
C VAL A 124 -22.84 0.23 7.17
N TRP A 125 -23.42 -0.40 6.16
CA TRP A 125 -24.24 -1.61 6.31
C TRP A 125 -23.43 -2.82 5.86
N ILE A 126 -23.10 -3.71 6.78
CA ILE A 126 -22.31 -4.92 6.48
C ILE A 126 -23.22 -6.14 6.50
N ARG A 127 -23.07 -7.02 5.50
CA ARG A 127 -23.76 -8.32 5.47
C ARG A 127 -22.86 -9.43 5.99
N GLU A 128 -23.46 -10.57 6.28
CA GLU A 128 -22.73 -11.78 6.61
C GLU A 128 -21.70 -12.12 5.51
N ASN A 129 -20.52 -12.57 5.91
CA ASN A 129 -19.39 -12.90 5.04
C ASN A 129 -18.81 -11.72 4.22
N GLU A 130 -19.16 -10.48 4.54
CA GLU A 130 -18.48 -9.29 3.99
C GLU A 130 -17.32 -8.86 4.91
N GLU A 131 -16.18 -8.50 4.32
CA GLU A 131 -15.06 -7.96 5.10
C GLU A 131 -15.37 -6.55 5.60
N VAL A 132 -14.90 -6.24 6.80
CA VAL A 132 -15.01 -4.92 7.40
C VAL A 132 -14.04 -3.95 6.69
N PRO A 133 -14.51 -2.85 6.08
CA PRO A 133 -13.70 -2.03 5.18
C PRO A 133 -12.83 -0.97 5.89
N CYS A 134 -13.11 -0.68 7.16
CA CYS A 134 -12.40 0.30 7.99
C CYS A 134 -12.80 0.13 9.47
N ASP A 135 -12.22 0.92 10.37
CA ASP A 135 -12.64 0.91 11.77
C ASP A 135 -14.06 1.46 11.92
N LEU A 136 -14.93 0.67 12.55
CA LEU A 136 -16.35 0.99 12.73
C LEU A 136 -16.77 0.92 14.19
N VAL A 137 -17.81 1.69 14.52
CA VAL A 137 -18.54 1.57 15.79
C VAL A 137 -19.85 0.84 15.50
N LEU A 138 -20.09 -0.28 16.18
CA LEU A 138 -21.32 -1.06 16.02
C LEU A 138 -22.51 -0.27 16.57
N THR A 139 -23.44 0.11 15.70
CA THR A 139 -24.66 0.85 16.07
C THR A 139 -25.90 -0.04 16.17
N GLY A 140 -25.86 -1.22 15.53
CA GLY A 140 -26.97 -2.17 15.50
C GLY A 140 -26.60 -3.45 14.77
N THR A 141 -27.31 -4.53 15.09
CA THR A 141 -27.15 -5.85 14.50
C THR A 141 -28.51 -6.44 14.18
N SER A 142 -28.57 -7.43 13.29
CA SER A 142 -29.77 -8.22 13.03
C SER A 142 -30.09 -9.21 14.15
N GLU A 143 -29.11 -9.53 15.01
CA GLU A 143 -29.29 -10.45 16.13
C GLU A 143 -30.06 -9.77 17.28
N PRO A 144 -31.20 -10.34 17.76
CA PRO A 144 -32.00 -9.73 18.83
C PRO A 144 -31.23 -9.47 20.13
N GLN A 145 -30.16 -10.22 20.39
CA GLN A 145 -29.33 -10.06 21.58
C GLN A 145 -28.32 -8.91 21.48
N GLY A 146 -28.22 -8.22 20.33
CA GLY A 146 -27.27 -7.13 20.15
C GLY A 146 -25.82 -7.60 19.89
N VAL A 147 -25.62 -8.90 19.63
CA VAL A 147 -24.29 -9.50 19.41
C VAL A 147 -23.94 -9.52 17.91
N CYS A 148 -22.66 -9.31 17.61
CA CYS A 148 -22.09 -9.45 16.27
C CYS A 148 -20.79 -10.26 16.37
N HIS A 149 -20.62 -11.25 15.50
CA HIS A 149 -19.41 -12.06 15.44
C HIS A 149 -18.54 -11.61 14.27
N VAL A 150 -17.26 -11.42 14.54
CA VAL A 150 -16.26 -11.02 13.53
C VAL A 150 -15.16 -12.08 13.52
N GLU A 151 -14.86 -12.62 12.34
CA GLU A 151 -13.71 -13.50 12.16
C GLU A 151 -12.45 -12.65 11.97
N LEU A 152 -11.49 -12.81 12.86
CA LEU A 152 -10.21 -12.11 12.77
C LEU A 152 -9.23 -12.97 11.95
N PRO A 153 -8.50 -12.38 10.97
CA PRO A 153 -7.53 -13.11 10.16
C PRO A 153 -6.40 -13.78 10.99
N LEU A 154 -6.15 -13.28 12.20
CA LEU A 154 -5.09 -13.76 13.09
C LEU A 154 -5.50 -14.99 13.92
N THR A 155 -6.79 -15.29 14.01
CA THR A 155 -7.27 -16.57 14.54
C THR A 155 -7.21 -17.59 13.42
N GLY A 156 -6.01 -18.08 13.13
CA GLY A 156 -5.84 -19.28 12.33
C GLY A 156 -6.71 -20.37 12.96
N LYS A 157 -7.82 -20.73 12.30
CA LYS A 157 -8.47 -22.01 12.56
C LYS A 157 -7.42 -23.07 12.25
N LEU A 158 -6.80 -23.58 13.31
CA LEU A 158 -6.18 -24.90 13.33
C LEU A 158 -7.34 -25.89 13.11
N THR A 159 -7.69 -26.12 11.84
CA THR A 159 -8.39 -27.34 11.42
C THR A 159 -7.36 -28.42 11.15
#